data_AF-A0A651HGA4-F1
#
_entry.id   AF-A0A651HGA4-F1
#
_cell.length_a   1.000
_cell.length_b   1.000
_cell.length_c   1.000
_cell.angle_alpha   90.00
_cell.angle_beta   90.00
_cell.angle_gamma   90.00
#
_symmetry.space_group_name_H-M   'P 1'
#
loop_
_entity.id
_entity.type
_entity.pdbx_description
1 polymer ?
#
loop_
_entity_poly.entity_id
_entity_poly.type
_entity_poly.pdbx_seq_one_letter_code
_entity_poly.pdbx_strand_id
1 'polypeptide(L)'
;MTQGQRHVIGTVTFEVESNENLHSLESAGGLADFVRERLLPMAEELFDELAPPDRVVRIDRLEVELDGALSGPHWGDAEPVFRERLREALLRQLAEEDGGEVGGSGGSAPTVKTLLRSALDELSFFLRTGLTSWSTPATGGEPLDHLVMEVLGSDPDAFVSLLREMRGEPRTLDRFVRQMGDGTLARVLETLLPGGNGIGTAFLEEFNRWSAREGSSESVREGWRRVLFRELLAALSHAGDGGPSQRLKRALPTPSPELPGELIQLLRRLPLPSGGGRLRSPLPPGREGEGSREVAKGTQEAPEVASPLLRLQGALRRGDPAEVERVWGEAKRWDEPLLVRTARSLLADPELRFKVASTFPTRLLMDLAAVLEPRAPGALWPLLLDEESGRPGGRPWRWEEVFTRLLGLPAPFSPLSLQAEVRGAVGEGE
;
A
#
# COMPACT_ATOMS: atom_id res chain seq x y z
N MET A 1 18.29 -14.66 11.40
CA MET A 1 17.72 -13.37 11.02
C MET A 1 17.65 -13.37 9.50
N THR A 2 16.49 -13.63 8.94
CA THR A 2 16.25 -13.42 7.50
C THR A 2 16.38 -11.93 7.25
N GLN A 3 17.38 -11.51 6.46
CA GLN A 3 17.45 -10.13 6.01
C GLN A 3 16.17 -9.88 5.20
N GLY A 4 15.28 -9.05 5.72
CA GLY A 4 14.13 -8.57 4.97
C GLY A 4 14.64 -7.87 3.71
N GLN A 5 13.90 -8.03 2.62
CA GLN A 5 14.16 -7.36 1.33
C GLN A 5 14.40 -5.86 1.56
N ARG A 6 15.58 -5.34 1.19
CA ARG A 6 15.97 -3.95 1.49
C ARG A 6 15.67 -2.97 0.36
N HIS A 7 15.25 -3.47 -0.80
CA HIS A 7 14.97 -2.68 -1.98
C HIS A 7 13.67 -3.10 -2.65
N VAL A 8 13.06 -2.18 -3.39
CA VAL A 8 11.86 -2.45 -4.19
C VAL A 8 12.08 -1.88 -5.58
N ILE A 9 12.01 -2.74 -6.60
CA ILE A 9 12.08 -2.35 -8.00
C ILE A 9 10.65 -2.23 -8.52
N GLY A 10 10.28 -1.04 -9.01
CA GLY A 10 8.90 -0.79 -9.49
C GLY A 10 8.64 -1.39 -10.87
N THR A 11 9.43 -0.95 -11.85
CA THR A 11 9.33 -1.41 -13.24
C THR A 11 10.73 -1.64 -13.78
N VAL A 12 10.90 -2.72 -14.54
CA VAL A 12 12.13 -2.97 -15.30
C VAL A 12 11.76 -3.11 -16.76
N THR A 13 12.41 -2.32 -17.61
CA THR A 13 12.25 -2.35 -19.06
C THR A 13 13.60 -2.72 -19.66
N PHE A 14 13.62 -3.74 -20.51
CA PHE A 14 14.79 -4.10 -21.31
C PHE A 14 14.51 -3.74 -22.76
N GLU A 15 15.24 -2.75 -23.27
CA GLU A 15 15.21 -2.36 -24.68
C GLU A 15 16.37 -3.07 -25.40
N VAL A 16 16.06 -3.80 -26.46
CA VAL A 16 17.07 -4.55 -27.23
C VAL A 16 16.99 -4.12 -28.68
N GLU A 17 18.03 -3.42 -29.12
CA GLU A 17 18.24 -3.12 -30.54
C GLU A 17 19.01 -4.26 -31.19
N SER A 18 18.48 -4.82 -32.27
CA SER A 18 19.15 -5.86 -33.05
C SER A 18 19.28 -5.46 -34.50
N ASN A 19 20.50 -5.54 -35.00
CA ASN A 19 20.84 -5.24 -36.39
C ASN A 19 20.56 -6.41 -37.34
N GLU A 20 20.34 -7.62 -36.82
CA GLU A 20 19.95 -8.80 -37.60
C GLU A 20 18.50 -9.17 -37.33
N ASN A 21 17.81 -9.68 -38.36
CA ASN A 21 16.42 -10.15 -38.32
C ASN A 21 16.20 -11.19 -37.20
N LEU A 22 15.98 -10.74 -35.97
CA LEU A 22 15.59 -11.51 -34.78
C LEU A 22 14.14 -12.04 -34.90
N HIS A 23 13.80 -12.62 -36.04
CA HIS A 23 12.46 -13.11 -36.34
C HIS A 23 12.15 -14.48 -35.74
N SER A 24 13.08 -15.14 -35.04
CA SER A 24 12.73 -16.30 -34.24
C SER A 24 12.15 -15.84 -32.90
N LEU A 25 10.83 -15.97 -32.75
CA LEU A 25 10.09 -15.85 -31.47
C LEU A 25 10.73 -16.67 -30.33
N GLU A 26 11.45 -17.75 -30.68
CA GLU A 26 12.25 -18.56 -29.76
C GLU A 26 13.34 -17.75 -29.04
N SER A 27 13.94 -16.76 -29.71
CA SER A 27 14.94 -15.87 -29.12
C SER A 27 14.32 -14.88 -28.11
N ALA A 28 13.07 -14.47 -28.32
CA ALA A 28 12.35 -13.58 -27.40
C ALA A 28 11.96 -14.29 -26.10
N GLY A 29 11.53 -15.56 -26.19
CA GLY A 29 11.27 -16.40 -25.01
C GLY A 29 12.54 -16.64 -24.19
N GLY A 30 13.63 -17.00 -24.86
CA GLY A 30 14.93 -17.20 -24.22
C GLY A 30 15.47 -15.95 -23.51
N LEU A 31 15.29 -14.76 -24.10
CA LEU A 31 15.70 -13.50 -23.48
C LEU A 31 14.87 -13.20 -22.22
N ALA A 32 13.55 -13.35 -22.28
CA ALA A 32 12.68 -13.08 -21.13
C ALA A 32 13.00 -13.98 -19.94
N ASP A 33 13.27 -15.27 -20.19
CA ASP A 33 13.66 -16.21 -19.15
C ASP A 33 15.08 -15.92 -18.64
N PHE A 34 16.03 -15.60 -19.52
CA PHE A 34 17.37 -15.17 -19.10
C PHE A 34 17.34 -13.92 -18.20
N VAL A 35 16.56 -12.90 -18.58
CA VAL A 35 16.34 -11.70 -17.77
C VAL A 35 15.77 -12.08 -16.40
N ARG A 36 14.70 -12.88 -16.38
CA ARG A 36 13.97 -13.21 -15.15
C ARG A 36 14.79 -14.10 -14.20
N GLU A 37 15.52 -15.06 -14.74
CA GLU A 37 16.22 -16.08 -13.96
C GLU A 37 17.66 -15.70 -13.62
N ARG A 38 18.26 -14.75 -14.34
CA ARG A 38 19.68 -14.40 -14.20
C ARG A 38 19.89 -12.91 -13.89
N LEU A 39 19.41 -12.02 -14.76
CA LEU A 39 19.70 -10.58 -14.62
C LEU A 39 18.96 -9.93 -13.44
N LEU A 40 17.66 -10.23 -13.26
CA LEU A 40 16.89 -9.67 -12.15
C LEU A 40 17.44 -10.08 -10.78
N PRO A 41 17.68 -11.38 -10.47
CA PRO A 41 18.30 -11.76 -9.20
C PRO A 41 19.66 -11.09 -8.96
N MET A 42 20.46 -10.92 -10.02
CA MET A 42 21.74 -10.24 -9.94
C MET A 42 21.59 -8.75 -9.64
N ALA A 43 20.58 -8.10 -10.21
CA ALA A 43 20.23 -6.72 -9.89
C ALA A 43 19.81 -6.62 -8.42
N GLU A 44 18.93 -7.51 -7.95
CA GLU A 44 18.48 -7.56 -6.55
C GLU A 44 19.65 -7.69 -5.57
N GLU A 45 20.59 -8.61 -5.83
CA GLU A 45 21.82 -8.76 -5.05
C GLU A 45 22.62 -7.46 -4.98
N LEU A 46 22.79 -6.76 -6.11
CA LEU A 46 23.54 -5.50 -6.17
C LEU A 46 22.82 -4.36 -5.45
N PHE A 47 21.49 -4.27 -5.58
CA PHE A 47 20.70 -3.29 -4.83
C PHE A 47 20.81 -3.54 -3.32
N ASP A 48 20.71 -4.79 -2.87
CA ASP A 48 20.87 -5.13 -1.45
C ASP A 48 22.30 -4.89 -0.92
N GLU A 49 23.32 -5.14 -1.75
CA GLU A 49 24.73 -4.90 -1.42
C GLU A 49 25.05 -3.41 -1.27
N LEU A 50 24.56 -2.58 -2.20
CA LEU A 50 24.86 -1.15 -2.26
C LEU A 50 23.88 -0.29 -1.45
N ALA A 51 22.74 -0.82 -1.02
CA ALA A 51 21.77 -0.08 -0.23
C ALA A 51 22.34 0.30 1.15
N PRO A 52 22.39 1.60 1.50
CA PRO A 52 22.76 2.03 2.84
C PRO A 52 21.76 1.50 3.88
N PRO A 53 22.21 0.97 5.03
CA PRO A 53 21.34 0.31 6.00
C PRO A 53 20.38 1.24 6.76
N ASP A 54 20.61 2.56 6.72
CA ASP A 54 19.92 3.59 7.50
C ASP A 54 19.18 4.63 6.65
N ARG A 55 19.12 4.43 5.33
CA ARG A 55 18.52 5.39 4.39
C ARG A 55 17.69 4.68 3.33
N VAL A 56 16.66 5.38 2.86
CA VAL A 56 15.92 5.01 1.65
C VAL A 56 16.47 5.86 0.52
N VAL A 57 17.12 5.23 -0.45
CA VAL A 57 17.54 5.88 -1.70
C VAL A 57 16.45 5.63 -2.72
N ARG A 58 15.81 6.70 -3.21
CA ARG A 58 14.82 6.61 -4.28
C ARG A 58 15.47 7.04 -5.58
N ILE A 59 15.64 6.08 -6.48
CA ILE A 59 16.07 6.32 -7.86
C ILE A 59 14.81 6.26 -8.73
N ASP A 60 14.39 7.41 -9.28
CA ASP A 60 13.18 7.46 -10.11
C ASP A 60 13.35 6.73 -11.44
N ARG A 61 14.56 6.78 -12.02
CA ARG A 61 14.92 6.12 -13.27
C ARG A 61 16.40 5.76 -13.25
N LEU A 62 16.72 4.51 -13.58
CA LEU A 62 18.08 4.03 -13.75
C LEU A 62 18.22 3.46 -15.16
N GLU A 63 19.10 4.04 -15.96
CA GLU A 63 19.41 3.54 -17.30
C GLU A 63 20.79 2.90 -17.28
N VAL A 64 20.86 1.71 -17.86
CA VAL A 64 22.10 0.95 -17.96
C VAL A 64 22.28 0.54 -19.41
N GLU A 65 23.26 1.15 -20.08
CA GLU A 65 23.63 0.81 -21.44
C GLU A 65 24.49 -0.47 -21.42
N LEU A 66 24.06 -1.48 -22.20
CA LEU A 66 24.68 -2.80 -22.27
C LEU A 66 25.34 -3.04 -23.63
N ASP A 67 26.01 -2.01 -24.15
CA ASP A 67 26.62 -2.01 -25.48
C ASP A 67 27.42 -3.29 -25.79
N GLY A 68 26.98 -4.03 -26.81
CA GLY A 68 27.66 -5.23 -27.31
C GLY A 68 27.63 -6.45 -26.39
N ALA A 69 27.10 -6.34 -25.17
CA ALA A 69 27.07 -7.44 -24.19
C ALA A 69 26.14 -8.59 -24.63
N LEU A 70 25.12 -8.27 -25.43
CA LEU A 70 24.09 -9.21 -25.88
C LEU A 70 24.32 -9.74 -27.30
N SER A 71 25.44 -9.39 -27.94
CA SER A 71 25.73 -9.73 -29.34
C SER A 71 26.39 -11.10 -29.53
N GLY A 72 26.72 -11.81 -28.46
CA GLY A 72 27.35 -13.14 -28.51
C GLY A 72 26.35 -14.29 -28.68
N PRO A 73 26.79 -15.46 -29.17
CA PRO A 73 25.95 -16.66 -29.28
C PRO A 73 25.54 -17.25 -27.92
N HIS A 74 26.13 -16.76 -26.83
CA HIS A 74 25.87 -17.20 -25.47
C HIS A 74 25.60 -16.00 -24.55
N TRP A 75 24.41 -15.95 -23.96
CA TRP A 75 24.01 -14.92 -23.00
C TRP A 75 24.87 -14.89 -21.72
N GLY A 76 25.64 -15.95 -21.44
CA GLY A 76 26.50 -16.04 -20.26
C GLY A 76 27.56 -14.94 -20.16
N ASP A 77 28.02 -14.41 -21.29
CA ASP A 77 29.00 -13.32 -21.32
C ASP A 77 28.37 -11.95 -20.98
N ALA A 78 27.04 -11.84 -21.05
CA ALA A 78 26.31 -10.63 -20.73
C ALA A 78 26.21 -10.36 -19.22
N GLU A 79 26.21 -11.41 -18.41
CA GLU A 79 26.11 -11.31 -16.94
C GLU A 79 27.22 -10.47 -16.29
N PRO A 80 28.52 -10.74 -16.51
CA PRO A 80 29.58 -9.93 -15.91
C PRO A 80 29.52 -8.47 -16.38
N VAL A 81 29.20 -8.23 -17.64
CA VAL A 81 29.05 -6.87 -18.19
C VAL A 81 27.87 -6.16 -17.55
N PHE A 82 26.70 -6.81 -17.47
CA PHE A 82 25.52 -6.28 -16.79
C PHE A 82 25.83 -5.93 -15.33
N ARG A 83 26.49 -6.83 -14.59
CA ARG A 83 26.87 -6.61 -13.19
C ARG A 83 27.74 -5.37 -13.03
N GLU A 84 28.79 -5.26 -13.87
CA GLU A 84 29.72 -4.15 -13.82
C GLU A 84 29.03 -2.83 -14.16
N ARG A 85 28.26 -2.78 -15.25
CA ARG A 85 27.55 -1.58 -15.70
C ARG A 85 26.47 -1.14 -14.73
N LEU A 86 25.68 -2.07 -14.20
CA LEU A 86 24.66 -1.76 -13.20
C LEU A 86 25.31 -1.23 -11.92
N ARG A 87 26.39 -1.86 -11.43
CA ARG A 87 27.13 -1.35 -10.27
C ARG A 87 27.70 0.04 -10.51
N GLU A 88 28.31 0.28 -11.68
CA GLU A 88 28.84 1.59 -12.05
C GLU A 88 27.74 2.66 -12.06
N ALA A 89 26.59 2.36 -12.69
CA ALA A 89 25.46 3.26 -12.75
C ALA A 89 24.90 3.56 -11.34
N LEU A 90 24.75 2.55 -10.49
CA LEU A 90 24.29 2.71 -9.10
C LEU A 90 25.26 3.54 -8.27
N LEU A 91 26.56 3.25 -8.32
CA LEU A 91 27.58 4.01 -7.59
C LEU A 91 27.64 5.46 -8.06
N ARG A 92 27.45 5.72 -9.36
CA ARG A 92 27.37 7.07 -9.91
C ARG A 92 26.17 7.83 -9.34
N GLN A 93 24.99 7.21 -9.35
CA GLN A 93 23.78 7.79 -8.77
C GLN A 93 23.95 8.10 -7.28
N LEU A 94 24.54 7.17 -6.51
CA LEU A 94 24.80 7.37 -5.08
C LEU A 94 25.86 8.48 -4.81
N ALA A 95 26.87 8.60 -5.67
CA ALA A 95 27.91 9.62 -5.52
C ALA A 95 27.42 11.04 -5.86
N GLU A 96 26.48 11.18 -6.80
CA GLU A 96 25.85 12.46 -7.13
C GLU A 96 25.07 13.04 -5.94
N GLU A 97 24.56 12.20 -5.06
CA GLU A 97 23.86 12.62 -3.82
C GLU A 97 24.80 13.28 -2.81
N ASP A 98 25.99 12.69 -2.60
CA ASP A 98 27.01 13.26 -1.71
C ASP A 98 27.59 14.57 -2.24
N GLY A 99 27.47 14.80 -3.56
CA GLY A 99 28.10 15.91 -4.28
C GLY A 99 27.38 17.26 -4.23
N GLY A 100 26.10 17.31 -3.84
CA GLY A 100 25.34 18.55 -3.61
C GLY A 100 25.23 19.52 -4.81
N GLU A 101 24.04 19.59 -5.42
CA GLU A 101 23.59 20.68 -6.32
C GLU A 101 24.46 21.02 -7.55
N VAL A 102 25.06 20.04 -8.22
CA VAL A 102 25.61 20.32 -9.56
C VAL A 102 24.51 20.14 -10.59
N GLY A 103 23.88 21.25 -10.99
CA GLY A 103 22.77 21.35 -11.94
C GLY A 103 23.10 20.88 -13.37
N GLY A 104 23.25 19.57 -13.53
CA GLY A 104 23.44 18.87 -14.80
C GLY A 104 22.12 18.34 -15.36
N SER A 105 21.90 18.63 -16.65
CA SER A 105 20.67 18.48 -17.42
C SER A 105 20.00 17.08 -17.38
N GLY A 106 18.72 17.05 -16.97
CA GLY A 106 17.70 16.17 -17.56
C GLY A 106 17.22 14.97 -16.73
N GLY A 107 18.04 14.40 -15.85
CA GLY A 107 17.64 13.30 -14.97
C GLY A 107 17.05 13.81 -13.65
N SER A 108 15.96 13.21 -13.17
CA SER A 108 15.54 13.40 -11.77
C SER A 108 16.66 12.87 -10.88
N ALA A 109 17.37 13.77 -10.19
CA ALA A 109 18.40 13.37 -9.25
C ALA A 109 17.81 12.39 -8.21
N PRO A 110 18.57 11.36 -7.82
CA PRO A 110 18.10 10.42 -6.83
C PRO A 110 17.84 11.15 -5.50
N THR A 111 16.77 10.74 -4.83
CA THR A 111 16.30 11.38 -3.60
C THR A 111 16.62 10.48 -2.42
N VAL A 112 17.63 10.83 -1.64
CA VAL A 112 17.87 10.22 -0.32
C VAL A 112 16.86 10.74 0.68
N LYS A 113 16.20 9.80 1.37
CA LYS A 113 15.43 10.08 2.56
C LYS A 113 15.95 9.24 3.70
N THR A 114 15.92 9.79 4.91
CA THR A 114 16.04 8.94 6.11
C THR A 114 14.85 7.98 6.15
N LEU A 115 15.00 6.82 6.80
CA LEU A 115 13.90 5.85 7.00
C LEU A 115 12.66 6.56 7.57
N LEU A 116 12.85 7.36 8.62
CA LEU A 116 11.80 8.17 9.23
C LEU A 116 11.11 9.13 8.24
N ARG A 117 11.88 9.83 7.40
CA ARG A 117 11.28 10.76 6.43
C ARG A 117 10.49 10.01 5.36
N SER A 118 11.00 8.87 4.90
CA SER A 118 10.26 7.99 3.98
C SER A 118 8.96 7.50 4.60
N ALA A 119 8.97 7.08 5.87
CA ALA A 119 7.79 6.63 6.59
C ALA A 119 6.74 7.74 6.76
N LEU A 120 7.17 8.97 7.05
CA LEU A 120 6.30 10.15 7.11
C LEU A 120 5.67 10.49 5.76
N ASP A 121 6.45 10.44 4.68
CA ASP A 121 5.96 10.71 3.34
C ASP A 121 4.95 9.62 2.88
N GLU A 122 5.21 8.35 3.20
CA GLU A 122 4.29 7.24 2.95
C GLU A 122 2.98 7.41 3.73
N LEU A 123 3.07 7.72 5.03
CA LEU A 123 1.91 7.97 5.86
C LEU A 123 1.10 9.18 5.34
N SER A 124 1.77 10.27 4.98
CA SER A 124 1.16 11.46 4.38
C SER A 124 0.42 11.11 3.08
N PHE A 125 1.08 10.39 2.17
CA PHE A 125 0.50 9.94 0.90
C PHE A 125 -0.74 9.08 1.13
N PHE A 126 -0.63 8.09 2.02
CA PHE A 126 -1.73 7.20 2.35
C PHE A 126 -2.90 7.96 2.97
N LEU A 127 -2.66 8.87 3.91
CA LEU A 127 -3.74 9.59 4.57
C LEU A 127 -4.46 10.54 3.61
N ARG A 128 -3.78 11.09 2.61
CA ARG A 128 -4.38 11.94 1.57
C ARG A 128 -5.13 11.15 0.51
N THR A 129 -4.56 10.04 0.02
CA THR A 129 -5.14 9.30 -1.12
C THR A 129 -6.00 8.10 -0.70
N GLY A 130 -5.66 7.46 0.41
CA GLY A 130 -6.23 6.19 0.88
C GLY A 130 -5.61 4.97 0.21
N LEU A 131 -4.51 5.18 -0.51
CA LEU A 131 -3.74 4.17 -1.22
C LEU A 131 -2.35 4.09 -0.59
N THR A 132 -1.82 2.89 -0.46
CA THR A 132 -0.40 2.70 -0.16
C THR A 132 0.40 2.96 -1.43
N SER A 133 1.61 3.50 -1.31
CA SER A 133 2.49 3.58 -2.47
C SER A 133 2.85 2.16 -2.95
N TRP A 134 3.18 2.05 -4.23
CA TRP A 134 3.66 0.80 -4.82
C TRP A 134 4.97 0.32 -4.19
N SER A 135 5.75 1.25 -3.61
CA SER A 135 7.03 0.96 -2.94
C SER A 135 6.88 0.35 -1.56
N THR A 136 5.68 0.39 -0.96
CA THR A 136 5.42 -0.30 0.31
C THR A 136 5.29 -1.79 0.01
N PRO A 137 6.27 -2.62 0.41
CA PRO A 137 6.27 -4.02 0.05
C PRO A 137 4.99 -4.68 0.59
N ALA A 138 4.27 -5.36 -0.30
CA ALA A 138 3.03 -6.05 0.03
C ALA A 138 3.25 -7.29 0.94
N THR A 139 4.47 -7.45 1.46
CA THR A 139 4.89 -8.53 2.35
C THR A 139 4.08 -8.46 3.64
N GLY A 140 2.98 -9.21 3.67
CA GLY A 140 2.27 -9.57 4.89
C GLY A 140 1.28 -8.55 5.42
N GLY A 141 0.98 -7.48 4.69
CA GLY A 141 0.02 -6.48 5.15
C GLY A 141 0.40 -5.91 6.51
N GLU A 142 1.69 -5.55 6.68
CA GLU A 142 2.10 -4.80 7.87
C GLU A 142 1.11 -3.63 8.04
N PRO A 143 0.29 -3.68 9.10
CA PRO A 143 -0.83 -2.76 9.21
C PRO A 143 -0.22 -1.37 9.29
N LEU A 144 -0.87 -0.39 8.68
CA LEU A 144 -0.50 1.03 8.77
C LEU A 144 -0.18 1.47 10.23
N ASP A 145 -0.78 0.79 11.21
CA ASP A 145 -0.41 0.82 12.62
C ASP A 145 1.10 0.70 12.87
N HIS A 146 1.81 -0.25 12.26
CA HIS A 146 3.26 -0.41 12.39
C HIS A 146 4.00 0.83 11.92
N LEU A 147 3.64 1.36 10.75
CA LEU A 147 4.25 2.59 10.21
C LEU A 147 4.02 3.78 11.16
N VAL A 148 2.80 3.93 11.68
CA VAL A 148 2.48 4.98 12.65
C VAL A 148 3.28 4.79 13.95
N MET A 149 3.37 3.57 14.45
CA MET A 149 4.11 3.26 15.68
C MET A 149 5.62 3.45 15.52
N GLU A 150 6.18 3.15 14.35
CA GLU A 150 7.58 3.40 14.01
C GLU A 150 7.88 4.90 14.01
N VAL A 151 7.05 5.71 13.34
CA VAL A 151 7.21 7.16 13.33
C VAL A 151 7.04 7.72 14.74
N LEU A 152 6.03 7.29 15.49
CA LEU A 152 5.81 7.71 16.88
C LEU A 152 6.95 7.31 17.82
N GLY A 153 7.59 6.17 17.58
CA GLY A 153 8.73 5.69 18.37
C GLY A 153 10.02 6.46 18.07
N SER A 154 10.16 6.93 16.82
CA SER A 154 11.38 7.58 16.33
C SER A 154 11.34 9.10 16.51
N ASP A 155 10.27 9.76 16.07
CA ASP A 155 10.08 11.20 16.16
C ASP A 155 8.58 11.56 16.32
N PRO A 156 8.09 11.59 17.58
CA PRO A 156 6.71 11.95 17.86
C PRO A 156 6.36 13.38 17.42
N ASP A 157 7.31 14.32 17.44
CA ASP A 157 7.06 15.72 17.10
C ASP A 157 6.85 15.91 15.58
N ALA A 158 7.59 15.16 14.77
CA ALA A 158 7.38 15.11 13.33
C ALA A 158 6.00 14.53 12.97
N PHE A 159 5.57 13.47 13.66
CA PHE A 159 4.22 12.92 13.50
C PHE A 159 3.13 13.94 13.88
N VAL A 160 3.29 14.64 15.01
CA VAL A 160 2.35 15.69 15.42
C VAL A 160 2.31 16.83 14.41
N SER A 161 3.45 17.19 13.82
CA SER A 161 3.53 18.18 12.76
C SER A 161 2.77 17.74 11.50
N LEU A 162 2.89 16.47 11.12
CA LEU A 162 2.13 15.88 10.03
C LEU A 162 0.60 15.92 10.31
N LEU A 163 0.15 15.51 11.50
CA LEU A 163 -1.27 15.61 11.88
C LEU A 163 -1.78 17.06 11.85
N ARG A 164 -0.96 18.02 12.26
CA ARG A 164 -1.29 19.46 12.21
C ARG A 164 -1.41 19.97 10.77
N GLU A 165 -0.60 19.49 9.84
CA GLU A 165 -0.73 19.81 8.42
C GLU A 165 -2.07 19.29 7.86
N MET A 166 -2.45 18.07 8.24
CA MET A 166 -3.67 17.40 7.77
C MET A 166 -4.96 17.90 8.42
N ARG A 167 -4.89 18.78 9.43
CA ARG A 167 -6.05 19.27 10.18
C ARG A 167 -7.12 19.95 9.30
N GLY A 168 -6.71 20.53 8.17
CA GLY A 168 -7.61 21.20 7.23
C GLY A 168 -8.44 20.23 6.38
N GLU A 169 -8.18 18.93 6.49
CA GLU A 169 -8.77 17.89 5.66
C GLU A 169 -9.51 16.86 6.55
N PRO A 170 -10.80 17.10 6.91
CA PRO A 170 -11.55 16.22 7.80
C PRO A 170 -11.61 14.76 7.32
N ARG A 171 -11.59 14.54 6.00
CA ARG A 171 -11.58 13.20 5.38
C ARG A 171 -10.29 12.42 5.69
N THR A 172 -9.17 13.11 5.77
CA THR A 172 -7.84 12.56 6.06
C THR A 172 -7.78 12.06 7.51
N LEU A 173 -8.32 12.84 8.46
CA LEU A 173 -8.47 12.41 9.85
C LEU A 173 -9.51 11.30 10.03
N ASP A 174 -10.64 11.36 9.33
CA ASP A 174 -11.65 10.29 9.36
C ASP A 174 -11.04 8.96 8.88
N ARG A 175 -10.28 9.01 7.78
CA ARG A 175 -9.55 7.87 7.23
C ARG A 175 -8.54 7.31 8.23
N PHE A 176 -7.72 8.17 8.85
CA PHE A 176 -6.78 7.78 9.90
C PHE A 176 -7.50 6.97 10.99
N VAL A 177 -8.53 7.55 11.60
CA VAL A 177 -9.26 6.95 12.72
C VAL A 177 -9.91 5.61 12.34
N ARG A 178 -10.36 5.47 11.09
CA ARG A 178 -10.98 4.23 10.60
C ARG A 178 -10.02 3.07 10.43
N GLN A 179 -8.78 3.37 10.12
CA GLN A 179 -7.79 2.37 9.71
C GLN A 179 -6.83 2.02 10.83
N MET A 180 -6.77 2.85 11.87
CA MET A 180 -5.97 2.59 13.06
C MET A 180 -6.69 1.66 14.04
N GLY A 181 -5.95 0.71 14.61
CA GLY A 181 -6.39 -0.04 15.77
C GLY A 181 -6.45 0.82 17.04
N ASP A 182 -7.22 0.34 18.03
CA ASP A 182 -7.40 0.99 19.34
C ASP A 182 -6.06 1.28 20.04
N GLY A 183 -5.11 0.33 19.98
CA GLY A 183 -3.77 0.52 20.57
C GLY A 183 -2.99 1.68 19.94
N THR A 184 -3.04 1.80 18.62
CA THR A 184 -2.39 2.88 17.88
C THR A 184 -3.07 4.23 18.17
N LEU A 185 -4.40 4.27 18.18
CA LEU A 185 -5.16 5.46 18.54
C LEU A 185 -4.87 5.93 19.97
N ALA A 186 -4.75 5.01 20.93
CA ALA A 186 -4.33 5.34 22.29
C ALA A 186 -2.95 6.00 22.30
N ARG A 187 -1.99 5.43 21.57
CA ARG A 187 -0.62 5.94 21.52
C ARG A 187 -0.53 7.33 20.89
N VAL A 188 -1.32 7.57 19.86
CA VAL A 188 -1.45 8.90 19.23
C VAL A 188 -1.99 9.92 20.23
N LEU A 189 -3.03 9.58 21.00
CA LEU A 189 -3.56 10.47 22.03
C LEU A 189 -2.55 10.78 23.12
N GLU A 190 -1.79 9.79 23.58
CA GLU A 190 -0.69 10.00 24.54
C GLU A 190 0.36 10.96 24.00
N THR A 191 0.69 10.85 22.71
CA THR A 191 1.67 11.71 22.04
C THR A 191 1.17 13.15 21.95
N LEU A 192 -0.11 13.35 21.64
CA LEU A 192 -0.72 14.69 21.55
C LEU A 192 -0.95 15.35 22.93
N LEU A 193 -0.97 14.57 24.01
CA LEU A 193 -1.21 14.99 25.38
C LEU A 193 0.05 14.78 26.24
N PRO A 194 1.06 15.67 26.15
CA PRO A 194 2.32 15.49 26.86
C PRO A 194 2.13 15.34 28.38
N GLY A 195 2.74 14.32 28.97
CA GLY A 195 2.60 13.97 30.39
C GLY A 195 1.39 13.06 30.71
N GLY A 196 0.65 12.64 29.68
CA GLY A 196 -0.54 11.80 29.79
C GLY A 196 -0.31 10.32 29.55
N ASN A 197 0.71 9.72 30.16
CA ASN A 197 0.95 8.27 30.04
C ASN A 197 -0.30 7.50 30.46
N GLY A 198 -0.81 6.62 29.59
CA GLY A 198 -2.02 5.84 29.82
C GLY A 198 -3.34 6.58 29.63
N ILE A 199 -3.35 7.88 29.30
CA ILE A 199 -4.61 8.61 29.06
C ILE A 199 -5.35 8.03 27.85
N GLY A 200 -4.62 7.70 26.78
CA GLY A 200 -5.22 7.11 25.58
C GLY A 200 -5.92 5.79 25.88
N THR A 201 -5.25 4.89 26.62
CA THR A 201 -5.81 3.61 27.06
C THR A 201 -6.99 3.80 28.01
N ALA A 202 -6.86 4.64 29.03
CA ALA A 202 -7.94 4.92 29.98
C ALA A 202 -9.18 5.52 29.30
N PHE A 203 -8.98 6.36 28.28
CA PHE A 203 -10.06 6.90 27.46
C PHE A 203 -10.81 5.79 26.71
N LEU A 204 -10.09 4.90 26.03
CA LEU A 204 -10.69 3.78 25.32
C LEU A 204 -11.42 2.82 26.25
N GLU A 205 -10.86 2.52 27.43
CA GLU A 205 -11.51 1.69 28.43
C GLU A 205 -12.80 2.30 28.97
N GLU A 206 -12.80 3.62 29.25
CA GLU A 206 -14.02 4.32 29.67
C GLU A 206 -15.05 4.40 28.54
N PHE A 207 -14.62 4.65 27.30
CA PHE A 207 -15.48 4.64 26.11
C PHE A 207 -16.14 3.27 25.91
N ASN A 208 -15.36 2.19 25.99
CA ASN A 208 -15.86 0.82 25.88
C ASN A 208 -16.83 0.48 27.01
N ARG A 209 -16.56 0.91 28.24
CA ARG A 209 -17.48 0.76 29.39
C ARG A 209 -18.77 1.56 29.22
N TRP A 210 -18.70 2.78 28.67
CA TRP A 210 -19.89 3.56 28.34
C TRP A 210 -20.72 2.87 27.26
N SER A 211 -20.10 2.47 26.15
CA SER A 211 -20.80 1.83 25.03
C SER A 211 -21.48 0.51 25.45
N ALA A 212 -20.83 -0.27 26.34
CA ALA A 212 -21.40 -1.49 26.89
C ALA A 212 -22.64 -1.22 27.76
N ARG A 213 -22.64 -0.15 28.57
CA ARG A 213 -23.79 0.26 29.40
C ARG A 213 -24.98 0.73 28.57
N GLU A 214 -24.71 1.46 27.50
CA GLU A 214 -25.76 1.91 26.56
C GLU A 214 -26.33 0.79 25.70
N GLY A 215 -25.81 -0.44 25.79
CA GLY A 215 -26.26 -1.56 24.95
C GLY A 215 -26.07 -1.28 23.45
N SER A 216 -25.12 -0.42 23.09
CA SER A 216 -24.87 -0.04 21.70
C SER A 216 -24.40 -1.25 20.89
N SER A 217 -24.97 -1.43 19.70
CA SER A 217 -24.44 -2.39 18.73
C SER A 217 -22.99 -2.05 18.38
N GLU A 218 -22.24 -3.04 17.90
CA GLU A 218 -20.85 -2.85 17.47
C GLU A 218 -20.71 -1.77 16.38
N SER A 219 -21.64 -1.72 15.42
CA SER A 219 -21.66 -0.69 14.37
C SER A 219 -21.89 0.72 14.92
N VAL A 220 -22.77 0.88 15.91
CA VAL A 220 -23.03 2.17 16.57
C VAL A 220 -21.83 2.58 17.41
N ARG A 221 -21.21 1.63 18.12
CA ARG A 221 -19.96 1.85 18.87
C ARG A 221 -18.84 2.34 17.96
N GLU A 222 -18.62 1.68 16.84
CA GLU A 222 -17.60 2.06 15.86
C GLU A 222 -17.87 3.46 15.27
N GLY A 223 -19.14 3.77 14.98
CA GLY A 223 -19.56 5.11 14.56
C GLY A 223 -19.20 6.19 15.59
N TRP A 224 -19.56 5.97 16.86
CA TRP A 224 -19.23 6.90 17.94
C TRP A 224 -17.73 7.01 18.19
N ARG A 225 -17.00 5.88 18.16
CA ARG A 225 -15.54 5.85 18.30
C ARG A 225 -14.92 6.79 17.25
N ARG A 226 -15.33 6.63 16.00
CA ARG A 226 -14.82 7.43 14.89
C ARG A 226 -15.03 8.92 15.08
N VAL A 227 -16.27 9.31 15.40
CA VAL A 227 -16.61 10.72 15.62
C VAL A 227 -15.77 11.28 16.77
N LEU A 228 -15.74 10.61 17.92
CA LEU A 228 -15.00 11.08 19.09
C LEU A 228 -13.51 11.25 18.83
N PHE A 229 -12.87 10.25 18.23
CA PHE A 229 -11.44 10.31 17.92
C PHE A 229 -11.13 11.36 16.87
N ARG A 230 -11.95 11.49 15.82
CA ARG A 230 -11.76 12.53 14.81
C ARG A 230 -11.81 13.92 15.45
N GLU A 231 -12.83 14.19 16.27
CA GLU A 231 -12.97 15.48 16.96
C GLU A 231 -11.81 15.71 17.93
N LEU A 232 -11.40 14.71 18.71
CA LEU A 232 -10.26 14.80 19.61
C LEU A 232 -8.96 15.10 18.86
N LEU A 233 -8.67 14.37 17.77
CA LEU A 233 -7.47 14.58 16.98
C LEU A 233 -7.46 15.97 16.32
N ALA A 234 -8.56 16.37 15.70
CA ALA A 234 -8.68 17.70 15.10
C ALA A 234 -8.40 18.78 16.14
N ALA A 235 -9.02 18.66 17.31
CA ALA A 235 -8.99 19.68 18.31
C ALA A 235 -7.66 19.72 19.12
N LEU A 236 -7.03 18.57 19.35
CA LEU A 236 -5.67 18.49 19.90
C LEU A 236 -4.61 18.98 18.90
N SER A 237 -4.87 18.84 17.60
CA SER A 237 -4.02 19.41 16.55
C SER A 237 -4.12 20.94 16.47
N HIS A 238 -5.22 21.54 16.97
CA HIS A 238 -5.38 22.99 17.10
C HIS A 238 -4.77 23.57 18.37
N ALA A 239 -4.63 22.77 19.41
CA ALA A 239 -4.15 23.26 20.68
C ALA A 239 -2.64 23.53 20.59
N GLY A 240 -2.27 24.81 20.57
CA GLY A 240 -0.87 25.26 20.73
C GLY A 240 -0.27 24.83 22.09
N ASP A 241 0.82 25.45 22.51
CA ASP A 241 1.65 25.02 23.66
C ASP A 241 1.02 25.18 25.07
N GLY A 242 -0.29 24.99 25.23
CA GLY A 242 -0.96 24.91 26.52
C GLY A 242 -0.75 23.57 27.23
N GLY A 243 -1.01 23.49 28.53
CA GLY A 243 -1.01 22.22 29.27
C GLY A 243 -2.14 21.27 28.81
N PRO A 244 -2.02 19.94 28.99
CA PRO A 244 -2.98 18.94 28.48
C PRO A 244 -4.44 19.24 28.84
N SER A 245 -4.70 19.64 30.10
CA SER A 245 -6.04 19.99 30.56
C SER A 245 -6.61 21.21 29.84
N GLN A 246 -5.75 22.18 29.47
CA GLN A 246 -6.17 23.38 28.76
C GLN A 246 -6.34 23.10 27.27
N ARG A 247 -5.51 22.21 26.68
CA ARG A 247 -5.71 21.70 25.32
C ARG A 247 -7.03 20.98 25.23
N LEU A 248 -7.28 19.99 26.10
CA LEU A 248 -8.53 19.24 26.11
C LEU A 248 -9.74 20.16 26.35
N LYS A 249 -9.67 21.10 27.29
CA LYS A 249 -10.78 22.07 27.53
C LYS A 249 -11.05 23.00 26.34
N ARG A 250 -10.02 23.40 25.60
CA ARG A 250 -10.18 24.21 24.36
C ARG A 250 -10.62 23.35 23.18
N ALA A 251 -10.17 22.10 23.18
CA ALA A 251 -10.38 21.14 22.11
C ALA A 251 -11.79 20.54 22.16
N LEU A 252 -12.34 20.34 23.36
CA LEU A 252 -13.73 20.01 23.56
C LEU A 252 -14.56 21.19 23.08
N PRO A 253 -15.24 21.08 21.92
CA PRO A 253 -15.98 22.21 21.39
C PRO A 253 -17.12 22.57 22.34
N THR A 254 -17.65 23.81 22.23
CA THR A 254 -19.08 24.02 22.49
C THR A 254 -19.83 22.87 21.80
N PRO A 255 -20.69 22.13 22.53
CA PRO A 255 -21.17 20.81 22.13
C PRO A 255 -21.52 20.79 20.65
N SER A 256 -20.79 20.00 19.85
CA SER A 256 -21.30 19.62 18.53
C SER A 256 -22.69 19.02 18.77
N PRO A 257 -23.74 19.45 18.05
CA PRO A 257 -25.10 18.95 18.25
C PRO A 257 -25.19 17.42 18.11
N GLU A 258 -24.15 16.80 17.54
CA GLU A 258 -24.04 15.37 17.31
C GLU A 258 -23.53 14.57 18.53
N LEU A 259 -22.94 15.20 19.56
CA LEU A 259 -22.38 14.44 20.70
C LEU A 259 -23.39 14.31 21.86
N PRO A 260 -23.76 13.07 22.26
CA PRO A 260 -24.51 12.82 23.48
C PRO A 260 -23.87 13.52 24.70
N GLY A 261 -24.68 14.14 25.54
CA GLY A 261 -24.21 14.87 26.72
C GLY A 261 -23.35 14.00 27.67
N GLU A 262 -23.61 12.71 27.70
CA GLU A 262 -22.84 11.72 28.49
C GLU A 262 -21.42 11.52 27.98
N LEU A 263 -21.21 11.56 26.66
CA LEU A 263 -19.87 11.49 26.07
C LEU A 263 -19.05 12.73 26.39
N ILE A 264 -19.70 13.90 26.46
CA ILE A 264 -19.06 15.13 26.92
C ILE A 264 -18.65 14.99 28.39
N GLN A 265 -19.49 14.36 29.23
CA GLN A 265 -19.14 14.08 30.63
C GLN A 265 -17.99 13.08 30.74
N LEU A 266 -17.93 12.07 29.88
CA LEU A 266 -16.84 11.12 29.79
C LEU A 266 -15.51 11.83 29.51
N LEU A 267 -15.48 12.72 28.52
CA LEU A 267 -14.31 13.51 28.17
C LEU A 267 -13.85 14.44 29.33
N ARG A 268 -14.80 14.97 30.10
CA ARG A 268 -14.50 15.80 31.30
C ARG A 268 -13.96 15.00 32.48
N ARG A 269 -14.25 13.70 32.54
CA ARG A 269 -13.79 12.79 33.61
C ARG A 269 -12.40 12.22 33.38
N LEU A 270 -11.82 12.44 32.20
CA LEU A 270 -10.48 11.98 31.91
C LEU A 270 -9.48 12.50 32.96
N PRO A 271 -8.62 11.64 33.53
CA PRO A 271 -7.61 12.04 34.49
C PRO A 271 -6.54 12.86 33.76
N LEU A 272 -6.80 14.16 33.63
CA LEU A 272 -5.84 15.07 33.02
C LEU A 272 -4.76 15.39 34.06
N PRO A 273 -3.47 15.23 33.74
CA PRO A 273 -2.40 15.57 34.65
C PRO A 273 -2.52 17.05 35.02
N SER A 274 -2.71 17.31 36.31
CA SER A 274 -2.71 18.64 36.90
C SER A 274 -1.34 19.26 36.62
N GLY A 275 -1.28 20.18 35.64
CA GLY A 275 -0.01 20.71 35.14
C GLY A 275 0.93 21.21 36.24
N GLY A 276 2.20 20.79 36.19
CA GLY A 276 3.26 21.33 37.05
C GLY A 276 4.42 20.40 37.37
N GLY A 277 4.24 19.07 37.27
CA GLY A 277 5.34 18.13 37.52
C GLY A 277 6.21 17.95 36.27
N ARG A 278 7.44 18.50 36.26
CA ARG A 278 8.50 18.02 35.36
C ARG A 278 8.77 16.54 35.70
N LEU A 279 8.07 15.64 35.03
CA LEU A 279 8.35 14.20 35.10
C LEU A 279 9.70 13.98 34.42
N ARG A 280 10.70 13.59 35.21
CA ARG A 280 11.96 13.06 34.71
C ARG A 280 11.64 11.85 33.83
N SER A 281 12.17 11.82 32.61
CA SER A 281 12.19 10.62 31.77
C SER A 281 12.62 9.43 32.61
N PRO A 282 11.86 8.33 32.65
CA PRO A 282 12.37 7.09 33.19
C PRO A 282 13.51 6.63 32.28
N LEU A 283 14.73 6.53 32.83
CA LEU A 283 15.82 5.79 32.20
C LEU A 283 15.32 4.38 31.86
N PRO A 284 15.80 3.78 30.75
CA PRO A 284 15.47 2.40 30.43
C PRO A 284 15.95 1.47 31.57
N PRO A 285 15.18 0.42 31.92
CA PRO A 285 15.62 -0.53 32.94
C PRO A 285 16.88 -1.24 32.47
N GLY A 286 17.89 -1.24 33.33
CA GLY A 286 19.13 -1.96 33.15
C GLY A 286 18.88 -3.46 32.97
N ARG A 287 19.64 -4.06 32.06
CA ARG A 287 19.81 -5.50 31.90
C ARG A 287 20.38 -6.10 33.18
N GLU A 288 19.57 -6.83 33.93
CA GLU A 288 20.04 -7.88 34.84
C GLU A 288 19.06 -9.07 34.76
N GLY A 289 19.61 -10.27 34.56
CA GLY A 289 18.87 -11.53 34.70
C GLY A 289 19.04 -12.51 33.55
N GLU A 290 20.26 -13.03 33.36
CA GLU A 290 20.45 -14.35 32.75
C GLU A 290 19.79 -15.40 33.65
N GLY A 291 18.79 -16.10 33.11
CA GLY A 291 18.11 -17.22 33.76
C GLY A 291 17.69 -18.23 32.71
N SER A 292 18.51 -19.26 32.55
CA SER A 292 18.28 -20.43 31.70
C SER A 292 16.86 -20.99 31.89
N ARG A 293 16.16 -21.22 30.77
CA ARG A 293 14.99 -22.09 30.75
C ARG A 293 15.00 -23.00 29.53
N GLU A 294 14.75 -24.27 29.85
CA GLU A 294 14.78 -25.45 28.99
C GLU A 294 13.94 -25.32 27.72
N VAL A 295 14.53 -25.84 26.64
CA VAL A 295 13.92 -26.04 25.33
C VAL A 295 12.85 -27.14 25.44
N ALA A 296 11.59 -26.73 25.48
CA ALA A 296 10.47 -27.61 25.17
C ALA A 296 10.24 -27.60 23.65
N LYS A 297 10.25 -28.80 23.05
CA LYS A 297 9.98 -29.04 21.62
C LYS A 297 8.59 -28.52 21.26
N GLY A 298 8.55 -27.43 20.49
CA GLY A 298 7.34 -26.90 19.87
C GLY A 298 6.85 -27.81 18.75
N THR A 299 5.62 -28.27 18.89
CA THR A 299 4.76 -28.75 17.81
C THR A 299 4.67 -27.66 16.74
N GLN A 300 4.86 -28.00 15.47
CA GLN A 300 4.61 -27.09 14.33
C GLN A 300 3.15 -26.62 14.38
N GLU A 301 2.93 -25.39 14.84
CA GLU A 301 1.68 -24.68 14.61
C GLU A 301 1.58 -24.39 13.11
N ALA A 302 0.46 -24.79 12.53
CA ALA A 302 0.11 -24.54 11.13
C ALA A 302 0.12 -23.03 10.85
N PRO A 303 0.47 -22.60 9.62
CA PRO A 303 0.55 -21.19 9.28
C PRO A 303 -0.78 -20.49 9.56
N GLU A 304 -0.70 -19.33 10.20
CA GLU A 304 -1.81 -18.42 10.48
C GLU A 304 -2.78 -18.35 9.29
N VAL A 305 -4.08 -18.51 9.58
CA VAL A 305 -5.13 -18.53 8.57
C VAL A 305 -5.19 -17.15 7.89
N ALA A 306 -4.46 -16.98 6.80
CA ALA A 306 -4.45 -15.75 6.02
C ALA A 306 -5.90 -15.36 5.66
N SER A 307 -6.23 -14.08 5.84
CA SER A 307 -7.57 -13.53 5.54
C SER A 307 -8.08 -14.05 4.20
N PRO A 308 -9.35 -14.52 4.10
CA PRO A 308 -9.95 -14.94 2.83
C PRO A 308 -9.75 -13.92 1.70
N LEU A 309 -9.67 -12.62 2.01
CA LEU A 309 -9.41 -11.57 1.03
C LEU A 309 -7.98 -11.59 0.48
N LEU A 310 -6.96 -11.81 1.31
CA LEU A 310 -5.57 -11.94 0.86
C LEU A 310 -5.40 -13.17 -0.04
N ARG A 311 -6.04 -14.29 0.33
CA ARG A 311 -6.05 -15.50 -0.48
C ARG A 311 -6.75 -15.27 -1.82
N LEU A 312 -7.89 -14.58 -1.81
CA LEU A 312 -8.60 -14.21 -3.04
C LEU A 312 -7.80 -13.25 -3.93
N GLN A 313 -7.12 -12.25 -3.36
CA GLN A 313 -6.25 -11.34 -4.12
C GLN A 313 -5.12 -12.11 -4.81
N GLY A 314 -4.47 -13.02 -4.10
CA GLY A 314 -3.44 -13.89 -4.67
C GLY A 314 -3.96 -14.75 -5.81
N ALA A 315 -5.13 -15.39 -5.62
CA ALA A 315 -5.78 -16.23 -6.63
C ALA A 315 -6.16 -15.43 -7.89
N LEU A 316 -6.72 -14.22 -7.72
CA LEU A 316 -7.04 -13.32 -8.82
C LEU A 316 -5.78 -12.92 -9.60
N ARG A 317 -4.72 -12.45 -8.92
CA ARG A 317 -3.44 -12.06 -9.56
C ARG A 317 -2.80 -13.21 -10.34
N ARG A 318 -2.83 -14.43 -9.78
CA ARG A 318 -2.36 -15.64 -10.47
C ARG A 318 -3.24 -16.01 -11.66
N GLY A 319 -4.50 -15.57 -11.67
CA GLY A 319 -5.49 -15.98 -12.65
C GLY A 319 -5.87 -17.45 -12.50
N ASP A 320 -5.93 -17.96 -11.27
CA ASP A 320 -6.31 -19.34 -10.96
C ASP A 320 -7.81 -19.40 -10.62
N PRO A 321 -8.68 -19.83 -11.57
CA PRO A 321 -10.12 -19.86 -11.33
C PRO A 321 -10.54 -20.87 -10.26
N ALA A 322 -9.81 -21.98 -10.10
CA ALA A 322 -10.14 -23.01 -9.12
C ALA A 322 -9.88 -22.53 -7.70
N GLU A 323 -8.77 -21.81 -7.49
CA GLU A 323 -8.47 -21.20 -6.21
C GLU A 323 -9.42 -20.03 -5.90
N VAL A 324 -9.78 -19.22 -6.91
CA VAL A 324 -10.81 -18.18 -6.75
C VAL A 324 -12.12 -18.84 -6.31
N GLU A 325 -12.64 -19.85 -7.01
CA GLU A 325 -13.88 -20.55 -6.61
C GLU A 325 -13.85 -21.03 -5.17
N ARG A 326 -12.73 -21.65 -4.75
CA ARG A 326 -12.56 -22.17 -3.39
C ARG A 326 -12.66 -21.08 -2.33
N VAL A 327 -12.05 -19.92 -2.56
CA VAL A 327 -11.96 -18.83 -1.57
C VAL A 327 -13.15 -17.85 -1.70
N TRP A 328 -13.79 -17.78 -2.86
CA TRP A 328 -14.85 -16.83 -3.19
C TRP A 328 -16.03 -16.90 -2.23
N GLY A 329 -16.48 -18.12 -1.91
CA GLY A 329 -17.59 -18.35 -0.99
C GLY A 329 -17.27 -17.94 0.46
N GLU A 330 -16.01 -17.97 0.86
CA GLU A 330 -15.54 -17.48 2.17
C GLU A 330 -15.44 -15.96 2.17
N ALA A 331 -14.84 -15.38 1.11
CA ALA A 331 -14.67 -13.93 0.97
C ALA A 331 -16.01 -13.18 0.93
N LYS A 332 -17.03 -13.73 0.24
CA LYS A 332 -18.40 -13.17 0.20
C LYS A 332 -19.05 -13.08 1.58
N ARG A 333 -18.76 -14.00 2.50
CA ARG A 333 -19.35 -14.01 3.85
C ARG A 333 -18.63 -13.09 4.82
N TRP A 334 -17.40 -12.69 4.50
CA TRP A 334 -16.55 -11.94 5.41
C TRP A 334 -16.94 -10.46 5.45
N ASP A 335 -16.81 -9.76 4.32
CA ASP A 335 -17.11 -8.33 4.19
C ASP A 335 -17.33 -7.99 2.71
N GLU A 336 -18.60 -7.92 2.31
CA GLU A 336 -18.99 -7.63 0.94
C GLU A 336 -18.49 -6.25 0.45
N PRO A 337 -18.64 -5.13 1.18
CA PRO A 337 -18.04 -3.85 0.82
C PRO A 337 -16.53 -3.92 0.54
N LEU A 338 -15.78 -4.65 1.37
CA LEU A 338 -14.34 -4.80 1.21
C LEU A 338 -13.97 -5.69 0.01
N LEU A 339 -14.78 -6.72 -0.26
CA LEU A 339 -14.68 -7.54 -1.47
C LEU A 339 -14.89 -6.70 -2.73
N VAL A 340 -15.93 -5.85 -2.78
CA VAL A 340 -16.19 -4.94 -3.91
C VAL A 340 -14.99 -4.02 -4.14
N ARG A 341 -14.47 -3.39 -3.08
CA ARG A 341 -13.32 -2.49 -3.18
C ARG A 341 -12.08 -3.20 -3.72
N THR A 342 -11.84 -4.42 -3.22
CA THR A 342 -10.70 -5.26 -3.64
C THR A 342 -10.82 -5.66 -5.11
N ALA A 343 -11.98 -6.15 -5.53
CA ALA A 343 -12.25 -6.53 -6.91
C ALA A 343 -12.11 -5.33 -7.86
N ARG A 344 -12.63 -4.16 -7.49
CA ARG A 344 -12.47 -2.92 -8.28
C ARG A 344 -11.01 -2.50 -8.42
N SER A 345 -10.25 -2.55 -7.32
CA SER A 345 -8.84 -2.19 -7.33
C SER A 345 -8.00 -3.13 -8.19
N LEU A 346 -8.28 -4.43 -8.13
CA LEU A 346 -7.54 -5.42 -8.92
C LEU A 346 -7.90 -5.34 -10.41
N LEU A 347 -9.18 -5.29 -10.75
CA LEU A 347 -9.63 -5.26 -12.15
C LEU A 347 -9.44 -3.89 -12.84
N ALA A 348 -8.96 -2.88 -12.11
CA ALA A 348 -8.51 -1.62 -12.70
C ALA A 348 -7.32 -1.85 -13.64
N ASP A 349 -6.46 -2.82 -13.32
CA ASP A 349 -5.34 -3.25 -14.15
C ASP A 349 -5.86 -3.95 -15.44
N PRO A 350 -5.53 -3.42 -16.64
CA PRO A 350 -5.99 -3.97 -17.91
C PRO A 350 -5.48 -5.40 -18.17
N GLU A 351 -4.25 -5.73 -17.78
CA GLU A 351 -3.68 -7.07 -18.00
C GLU A 351 -4.38 -8.10 -17.12
N LEU A 352 -4.58 -7.76 -15.85
CA LEU A 352 -5.29 -8.62 -14.92
C LEU A 352 -6.75 -8.79 -15.33
N ARG A 353 -7.41 -7.72 -15.78
CA ARG A 353 -8.79 -7.77 -16.29
C ARG A 353 -8.89 -8.67 -17.52
N PHE A 354 -7.98 -8.55 -18.49
CA PHE A 354 -7.93 -9.42 -19.66
C PHE A 354 -7.70 -10.88 -19.25
N LYS A 355 -6.76 -11.12 -18.33
CA LYS A 355 -6.46 -12.46 -17.80
C LYS A 355 -7.68 -13.09 -17.12
N VAL A 356 -8.35 -12.36 -16.23
CA VAL A 356 -9.59 -12.82 -15.57
C VAL A 356 -10.67 -13.10 -16.62
N ALA A 357 -10.90 -12.18 -17.55
CA ALA A 357 -11.91 -12.34 -18.60
C ALA A 357 -11.67 -13.53 -19.54
N SER A 358 -10.42 -13.90 -19.78
CA SER A 358 -10.04 -14.99 -20.69
C SER A 358 -9.90 -16.35 -20.02
N THR A 359 -9.59 -16.40 -18.72
CA THR A 359 -9.30 -17.66 -18.02
C THR A 359 -10.41 -18.13 -17.09
N PHE A 360 -11.31 -17.25 -16.66
CA PHE A 360 -12.30 -17.61 -15.64
C PHE A 360 -13.54 -18.22 -16.28
N PRO A 361 -14.16 -19.24 -15.63
CA PRO A 361 -15.43 -19.76 -16.08
C PRO A 361 -16.50 -18.67 -16.03
N THR A 362 -17.40 -18.66 -17.01
CA THR A 362 -18.49 -17.67 -17.16
C THR A 362 -19.26 -17.44 -15.86
N ARG A 363 -19.48 -18.51 -15.08
CA ARG A 363 -20.14 -18.42 -13.78
C ARG A 363 -19.41 -17.54 -12.76
N LEU A 364 -18.08 -17.63 -12.69
CA LEU A 364 -17.28 -16.76 -11.81
C LEU A 364 -17.28 -15.31 -12.29
N LEU A 365 -17.20 -15.11 -13.61
CA LEU A 365 -17.23 -13.78 -14.21
C LEU A 365 -18.57 -13.06 -13.92
N MET A 366 -19.66 -13.83 -14.02
CA MET A 366 -20.99 -13.44 -13.62
C MET A 366 -21.09 -13.05 -12.14
N ASP A 367 -20.54 -13.89 -11.27
CA ASP A 367 -20.49 -13.64 -9.83
C ASP A 367 -19.67 -12.39 -9.48
N LEU A 368 -18.54 -12.18 -10.15
CA LEU A 368 -17.66 -11.03 -10.00
C LEU A 368 -18.36 -9.75 -10.47
N ALA A 369 -19.06 -9.80 -11.60
CA ALA A 369 -19.88 -8.70 -12.10
C ALA A 369 -21.01 -8.32 -11.12
N ALA A 370 -21.69 -9.31 -10.55
CA ALA A 370 -22.76 -9.08 -9.56
C ALA A 370 -22.22 -8.40 -8.28
N VAL A 371 -21.01 -8.76 -7.84
CA VAL A 371 -20.33 -8.10 -6.72
C VAL A 371 -19.97 -6.65 -7.08
N LEU A 372 -19.47 -6.39 -8.29
CA LEU A 372 -19.05 -5.05 -8.70
C LEU A 372 -20.22 -4.06 -8.86
N GLU A 373 -21.41 -4.54 -9.21
CA GLU A 373 -22.63 -3.75 -9.38
C GLU A 373 -23.84 -4.36 -8.65
N PRO A 374 -23.88 -4.24 -7.30
CA PRO A 374 -24.93 -4.87 -6.49
C PRO A 374 -26.33 -4.32 -6.78
N ARG A 375 -26.41 -3.10 -7.34
CA ARG A 375 -27.66 -2.36 -7.54
C ARG A 375 -28.38 -2.68 -8.84
N ALA A 376 -27.72 -3.36 -9.78
CA ALA A 376 -28.29 -3.59 -11.11
C ALA A 376 -27.97 -4.98 -11.71
N PRO A 377 -28.07 -6.10 -10.95
CA PRO A 377 -27.83 -7.42 -11.52
C PRO A 377 -28.75 -7.68 -12.73
N GLY A 378 -29.97 -7.15 -12.72
CA GLY A 378 -30.95 -7.32 -13.82
C GLY A 378 -30.78 -6.39 -15.02
N ALA A 379 -29.97 -5.32 -14.98
CA ALA A 379 -29.83 -4.38 -16.10
C ALA A 379 -28.75 -4.80 -17.09
N LEU A 380 -27.68 -5.45 -16.60
CA LEU A 380 -26.59 -5.97 -17.41
C LEU A 380 -26.85 -7.40 -17.89
N TRP A 381 -27.67 -8.17 -17.17
CA TRP A 381 -27.97 -9.56 -17.52
C TRP A 381 -28.58 -9.75 -18.90
N PRO A 382 -29.57 -8.94 -19.34
CA PRO A 382 -30.13 -9.08 -20.68
C PRO A 382 -29.12 -8.79 -21.79
N LEU A 383 -28.06 -8.03 -21.51
CA LEU A 383 -26.97 -7.74 -22.47
C LEU A 383 -25.92 -8.87 -22.52
N LEU A 384 -25.70 -9.56 -21.40
CA LEU A 384 -24.82 -10.73 -21.29
C LEU A 384 -25.48 -12.02 -21.77
N LEU A 385 -26.78 -12.19 -21.51
CA LEU A 385 -27.56 -13.35 -21.96
C LEU A 385 -28.02 -13.24 -23.42
N ASP A 386 -27.97 -12.05 -24.04
CA ASP A 386 -28.22 -11.89 -25.49
C ASP A 386 -27.11 -12.54 -26.35
N GLU A 387 -26.04 -13.10 -25.74
CA GLU A 387 -25.05 -13.94 -26.42
C GLU A 387 -25.67 -15.20 -27.08
N GLU A 388 -26.79 -15.71 -26.56
CA GLU A 388 -27.49 -16.87 -27.14
C GLU A 388 -28.61 -16.49 -28.11
N SER A 389 -29.02 -15.22 -28.19
CA SER A 389 -30.26 -14.83 -28.90
C SER A 389 -30.10 -14.57 -30.40
N GLY A 390 -28.90 -14.78 -30.97
CA GLY A 390 -28.73 -14.82 -32.43
C GLY A 390 -29.11 -13.51 -33.14
N ARG A 391 -28.78 -12.34 -32.57
CA ARG A 391 -28.91 -11.08 -33.32
C ARG A 391 -28.01 -11.13 -34.57
N PRO A 392 -28.54 -10.93 -35.79
CA PRO A 392 -27.71 -10.91 -36.99
C PRO A 392 -26.80 -9.68 -36.97
N GLY A 393 -25.49 -9.90 -36.73
CA GLY A 393 -24.44 -8.89 -36.84
C GLY A 393 -23.86 -8.33 -35.54
N GLY A 394 -24.32 -8.77 -34.35
CA GLY A 394 -23.72 -8.37 -33.08
C GLY A 394 -22.51 -9.24 -32.72
N ARG A 395 -21.34 -8.64 -32.46
CA ARG A 395 -20.24 -9.39 -31.83
C ARG A 395 -20.61 -9.68 -30.37
N PRO A 396 -20.35 -10.89 -29.84
CA PRO A 396 -20.51 -11.17 -28.42
C PRO A 396 -19.66 -10.19 -27.61
N TRP A 397 -20.22 -9.69 -26.52
CA TRP A 397 -19.49 -8.79 -25.61
C TRP A 397 -18.34 -9.56 -24.99
N ARG A 398 -17.12 -9.02 -25.08
CA ARG A 398 -16.00 -9.61 -24.35
C ARG A 398 -16.16 -9.27 -22.88
N TRP A 399 -15.95 -10.23 -21.97
CA TRP A 399 -15.99 -9.98 -20.52
C TRP A 399 -15.09 -8.83 -20.06
N GLU A 400 -14.02 -8.55 -20.80
CA GLU A 400 -13.17 -7.38 -20.61
C GLU A 400 -13.92 -6.04 -20.79
N GLU A 401 -14.77 -5.92 -21.81
CA GLU A 401 -15.59 -4.73 -22.08
C GLU A 401 -16.65 -4.54 -20.99
N VAL A 402 -17.21 -5.65 -20.52
CA VAL A 402 -18.18 -5.69 -19.42
C VAL A 402 -17.54 -5.14 -18.14
N PHE A 403 -16.36 -5.63 -17.77
CA PHE A 403 -15.64 -5.11 -16.60
C PHE A 403 -15.19 -3.66 -16.78
N THR A 404 -14.70 -3.28 -17.96
CA THR A 404 -14.32 -1.90 -18.25
C THR A 404 -15.48 -0.94 -17.98
N ARG A 405 -16.68 -1.30 -18.45
CA ARG A 405 -17.91 -0.52 -18.23
C ARG A 405 -18.35 -0.51 -16.77
N LEU A 406 -18.32 -1.65 -16.10
CA LEU A 406 -18.65 -1.78 -14.67
C LEU A 406 -17.74 -0.94 -13.76
N LEU A 407 -16.47 -0.79 -14.15
CA LEU A 407 -15.49 0.00 -13.42
C LEU A 407 -15.54 1.49 -13.77
N GLY A 408 -16.36 1.90 -14.76
CA GLY A 408 -16.39 3.28 -15.25
C GLY A 408 -15.10 3.71 -15.94
N LEU A 409 -14.34 2.75 -16.48
CA LEU A 409 -13.09 3.01 -17.18
C LEU A 409 -13.36 3.37 -18.65
N PRO A 410 -12.49 4.17 -19.29
CA PRO A 410 -12.60 4.43 -20.73
C PRO A 410 -12.54 3.11 -21.50
N ALA A 411 -13.33 2.99 -22.57
CA ALA A 411 -13.34 1.78 -23.42
C ALA A 411 -11.91 1.41 -23.83
N PRO A 412 -11.54 0.11 -23.83
CA PRO A 412 -10.19 -0.28 -24.17
C PRO A 412 -9.87 0.19 -25.60
N PHE A 413 -8.70 0.82 -25.77
CA PHE A 413 -8.17 1.04 -27.11
C PHE A 413 -8.02 -0.33 -27.77
N SER A 414 -8.63 -0.49 -28.95
CA SER A 414 -8.55 -1.74 -29.69
C SER A 414 -7.08 -2.06 -29.97
N PRO A 415 -6.57 -3.26 -29.61
CA PRO A 415 -5.17 -3.64 -29.87
C PRO A 415 -4.82 -3.67 -31.36
N LEU A 416 -5.81 -3.60 -32.26
CA LEU A 416 -5.61 -3.42 -33.70
C LEU A 416 -5.13 -2.02 -34.11
N SER A 417 -5.17 -1.03 -33.21
CA SER A 417 -4.69 0.33 -33.49
C SER A 417 -3.20 0.53 -33.23
N LEU A 418 -2.52 -0.45 -32.61
CA LEU A 418 -1.09 -0.39 -32.26
C LEU A 418 -0.16 -1.09 -33.29
N GLN A 419 -0.70 -1.66 -34.38
CA GLN A 419 0.08 -2.32 -35.44
C GLN A 419 0.35 -1.46 -36.69
N ALA A 420 0.00 -0.17 -36.69
CA ALA A 420 0.19 0.69 -37.85
C ALA A 420 0.89 2.02 -37.52
N GLU A 421 2.06 1.96 -36.89
CA GLU A 421 3.03 3.06 -36.93
C GLU A 421 4.48 2.55 -36.84
N VAL A 422 4.82 1.59 -37.71
CA VAL A 422 6.23 1.40 -38.11
C VAL A 422 6.56 2.52 -39.09
N ARG A 423 7.04 3.66 -38.58
CA ARG A 423 7.72 4.67 -39.41
C ARG A 423 9.10 4.13 -39.76
N GLY A 424 9.18 3.38 -40.84
CA GLY A 424 10.44 3.15 -41.54
C GLY A 424 10.89 4.47 -42.16
N ALA A 425 11.82 5.16 -41.52
CA ALA A 425 12.63 6.19 -42.18
C ALA A 425 13.68 5.47 -43.03
N VAL A 426 13.30 5.09 -44.25
CA VAL A 426 14.28 4.75 -45.29
C VAL A 426 14.82 6.08 -45.80
N GLY A 427 16.06 6.39 -45.42
CA GLY A 427 16.83 7.42 -46.09
C GLY A 427 17.21 6.92 -47.48
N GLU A 428 16.57 7.46 -48.50
CA GLU A 428 17.07 7.40 -49.87
C GLU A 428 18.28 8.34 -49.96
N GLY A 429 19.46 7.77 -50.16
CA GLY A 429 20.64 8.50 -50.63
C GLY A 429 20.64 8.55 -52.16
N GLU A 430 20.84 9.74 -52.71
CA GLU A 430 21.43 9.95 -54.03
C GLU A 430 22.96 9.96 -53.95
#